data_AF-A4XMU4-F1
#
_entry.id   AF-A4XMU4-F1
#
_cell.length_a   1.000
_cell.length_b   1.000
_cell.length_c   1.000
_cell.angle_alpha   90.00
_cell.angle_beta   90.00
_cell.angle_gamma   90.00
#
_symmetry.space_group_name_H-M   'P 1'
#
loop_
_entity.id
_entity.type
_entity.pdbx_description
1 polymer ?
#
loop_
_entity_poly.entity_id
_entity_poly.type
_entity_poly.pdbx_seq_one_letter_code
_entity_poly.pdbx_strand_id
1 'polypeptide(L)'
;MLVLTALMALESDREVELGLGLPLMLYPKLKEKVKDYFEFLEEIIIDKNGVAHSYHIARCEVFPQGVGALFSITSPVEDGIYCILDVGFRTTDVIVVEIKSKNINPLLDMCFTVDKGMSLAVERLGLMIERKYGVSYDTSLLFDIHERTYISVRGRKIDIEPHKKEVFRAIADDIVQSISRRLQRGFDTFDAVLASGGGAFTVASVLQKEFSNVQIVENSQFANAKGYLALLSLGL
;
A
#
# COMPACT_ATOMS: atom_id res chain seq x y z
N MET A 1 -0.40 19.02 3.81
CA MET A 1 -1.85 19.09 3.53
C MET A 1 -2.56 17.75 3.72
N LEU A 2 -2.23 16.67 2.99
CA LEU A 2 -2.96 15.39 3.13
C LEU A 2 -2.89 14.74 4.52
N VAL A 3 -1.72 14.76 5.18
CA VAL A 3 -1.57 14.23 6.56
C VAL A 3 -2.50 14.97 7.53
N LEU A 4 -2.51 16.29 7.46
CA LEU A 4 -3.36 17.14 8.29
C LEU A 4 -4.86 16.86 8.05
N THR A 5 -5.27 16.67 6.79
CA THR A 5 -6.64 16.26 6.45
C THR A 5 -7.00 14.89 7.08
N ALA A 6 -6.06 13.95 7.14
CA ALA A 6 -6.29 12.66 7.79
C ALA A 6 -6.52 12.79 9.30
N LEU A 7 -5.79 13.68 9.99
CA LEU A 7 -6.01 13.95 11.42
C LEU A 7 -7.43 14.44 11.71
N MET A 8 -7.92 15.35 10.86
CA MET A 8 -9.29 15.84 10.93
C MET A 8 -10.31 14.75 10.67
N ALA A 9 -10.08 13.89 9.67
CA ALA A 9 -10.98 12.79 9.35
C ALA A 9 -11.03 11.70 10.44
N LEU A 10 -9.96 11.56 11.22
CA LEU A 10 -9.87 10.63 12.35
C LEU A 10 -10.46 11.21 13.65
N GLU A 11 -10.92 12.46 13.64
CA GLU A 11 -11.37 13.18 14.84
C GLU A 11 -10.33 13.12 15.97
N SER A 12 -9.05 13.21 15.60
CA SER A 12 -7.93 13.05 16.52
C SER A 12 -7.91 14.14 17.59
N ASP A 13 -7.34 13.81 18.76
CA ASP A 13 -7.12 14.75 19.84
C ASP A 13 -6.25 15.95 19.40
N ARG A 14 -6.27 17.02 20.19
CA ARG A 14 -5.46 18.21 19.92
C ARG A 14 -3.96 17.92 19.99
N GLU A 15 -3.55 16.92 20.74
CA GLU A 15 -2.16 16.50 20.90
C GLU A 15 -1.98 15.12 20.24
N VAL A 16 -1.05 15.02 19.29
CA VAL A 16 -0.92 13.85 18.40
C VAL A 16 0.52 13.34 18.38
N GLU A 17 0.67 12.03 18.59
CA GLU A 17 1.89 11.30 18.19
C GLU A 17 1.71 10.74 16.77
N LEU A 18 2.62 11.11 15.86
CA LEU A 18 2.47 10.87 14.43
C LEU A 18 3.48 9.84 13.92
N GLY A 19 2.98 8.74 13.36
CA GLY A 19 3.78 7.70 12.73
C GLY A 19 3.65 7.76 11.21
N LEU A 20 4.74 8.08 10.52
CA LEU A 20 4.77 8.20 9.06
C LEU A 20 5.63 7.11 8.43
N GLY A 21 5.35 6.83 7.16
CA GLY A 21 6.08 5.85 6.36
C GLY A 21 6.78 6.47 5.16
N LEU A 22 7.99 6.00 4.85
CA LEU A 22 8.67 6.27 3.58
C LEU A 22 9.03 4.97 2.86
N PRO A 23 9.01 4.94 1.52
CA PRO A 23 9.57 3.81 0.77
C PRO A 23 10.99 3.50 1.25
N LEU A 24 11.32 2.21 1.40
CA LEU A 24 12.57 1.76 2.00
C LEU A 24 13.82 2.43 1.38
N MET A 25 13.82 2.62 0.05
CA MET A 25 14.93 3.24 -0.68
C MET A 25 15.07 4.75 -0.45
N LEU A 26 13.98 5.43 -0.08
CA LEU A 26 13.97 6.87 0.22
C LEU A 26 14.17 7.14 1.72
N TYR A 27 13.90 6.15 2.56
CA TYR A 27 13.93 6.27 4.00
C TYR A 27 15.25 6.88 4.54
N PRO A 28 16.46 6.38 4.21
CA PRO A 28 17.70 6.95 4.74
C PRO A 28 17.95 8.39 4.32
N LYS A 29 17.37 8.82 3.18
CA LYS A 29 17.59 10.15 2.60
C LYS A 29 16.60 11.20 3.11
N LEU A 30 15.38 10.77 3.46
CA LEU A 30 14.28 11.69 3.72
C LEU A 30 13.74 11.61 5.15
N LYS A 31 14.11 10.61 5.96
CA LYS A 31 13.54 10.41 7.31
C LYS A 31 13.64 11.65 8.20
N GLU A 32 14.84 12.23 8.33
CA GLU A 32 15.07 13.40 9.19
C GLU A 32 14.29 14.61 8.67
N LYS A 33 14.35 14.87 7.36
CA LYS A 33 13.61 15.98 6.75
C LYS A 33 12.10 15.89 6.95
N VAL A 34 11.53 14.68 6.89
CA VAL A 34 10.10 14.46 7.13
C VAL A 34 9.77 14.60 8.62
N LYS A 35 10.62 14.05 9.51
CA LYS A 35 10.46 14.19 10.95
C LYS A 35 10.49 15.65 11.37
N ASP A 36 11.54 16.38 11.00
CA ASP A 36 11.74 17.81 11.30
C ASP A 36 10.59 18.68 10.79
N TYR A 37 9.95 18.29 9.69
CA TYR A 37 8.82 19.05 9.13
C TYR A 37 7.54 18.91 9.97
N PHE A 38 7.30 17.72 10.55
CA PHE A 38 6.06 17.43 11.27
C PHE A 38 6.19 17.49 12.79
N GLU A 39 7.36 17.23 13.34
CA GLU A 39 7.57 17.22 14.78
C GLU A 39 7.38 18.64 15.36
N PHE A 40 6.58 18.73 16.43
CA PHE A 40 6.14 19.98 17.06
C PHE A 40 5.35 20.93 16.15
N LEU A 41 4.84 20.44 15.02
CA LEU A 41 4.02 21.24 14.11
C LEU A 41 2.69 21.61 14.80
N GLU A 42 2.35 22.90 14.74
CA GLU A 42 1.06 23.44 15.16
C GLU A 42 0.29 23.92 13.92
N GLU A 43 -0.90 23.36 13.70
CA GLU A 43 -1.71 23.65 12.52
C GLU A 43 -3.19 23.81 12.86
N ILE A 44 -3.85 24.74 12.17
CA ILE A 44 -5.30 24.96 12.28
C ILE A 44 -5.95 24.63 10.94
N ILE A 45 -6.90 23.71 10.96
CA ILE A 45 -7.66 23.27 9.79
C ILE A 45 -9.11 23.70 9.97
N ILE A 46 -9.67 24.36 8.95
CA ILE A 46 -11.09 24.73 8.92
C ILE A 46 -11.83 23.69 8.10
N ASP A 47 -12.83 23.06 8.70
CA ASP A 47 -13.65 22.05 8.02
C ASP A 47 -14.68 22.69 7.06
N LYS A 48 -15.40 21.83 6.32
CA LYS A 48 -16.44 22.27 5.37
C LYS A 48 -17.62 23.02 6.00
N ASN A 49 -17.80 22.93 7.31
CA ASN A 49 -18.83 23.63 8.07
C ASN A 49 -18.31 24.94 8.69
N GLY A 50 -17.04 25.27 8.49
CA GLY A 50 -16.39 26.46 9.05
C GLY A 50 -15.88 26.27 10.49
N VAL A 51 -15.82 25.05 11.02
CA VAL A 51 -15.29 24.77 12.35
C VAL A 51 -13.76 24.67 12.28
N ALA A 52 -13.07 25.40 13.15
CA ALA A 52 -11.62 25.35 13.25
C ALA A 52 -11.17 24.25 14.22
N HIS A 53 -10.27 23.39 13.74
CA HIS A 53 -9.64 22.30 14.48
C HIS A 53 -8.14 22.59 14.62
N SER A 54 -7.62 22.54 15.84
CA SER A 54 -6.21 22.83 16.14
C SER A 54 -5.49 21.54 16.52
N TYR A 55 -4.37 21.26 15.85
CA TYR A 55 -3.54 20.09 16.09
C TYR A 55 -2.12 20.51 16.48
N HIS A 56 -1.58 19.86 17.49
CA HIS A 56 -0.19 19.92 17.92
C HIS A 56 0.42 18.52 17.80
N ILE A 57 1.41 18.37 16.93
CA ILE A 57 2.14 17.11 16.78
C ILE A 57 3.23 17.06 17.87
N ALA A 58 2.96 16.39 18.99
CA ALA A 58 3.90 16.32 20.11
C ALA A 58 5.14 15.46 19.81
N ARG A 59 5.00 14.51 18.88
CA ARG A 59 6.07 13.59 18.49
C ARG A 59 5.86 13.12 17.06
N CYS A 60 6.92 12.99 16.28
CA CYS A 60 6.85 12.35 14.98
C CYS A 60 7.93 11.27 14.84
N GLU A 61 7.53 10.06 14.45
CA GLU A 61 8.48 9.03 14.02
C GLU A 61 8.22 8.65 12.57
N VAL A 62 9.32 8.46 11.84
CA VAL A 62 9.29 8.02 10.45
C VAL A 62 9.87 6.62 10.38
N PHE A 63 9.11 5.73 9.75
CA PHE A 63 9.45 4.32 9.59
C PHE A 63 9.63 3.97 8.10
N PRO A 64 10.43 2.95 7.78
CA PRO A 64 10.42 2.38 6.45
C PRO A 64 9.09 1.63 6.22
N GLN A 65 8.49 1.84 5.05
CA GLN A 65 7.37 1.03 4.56
C GLN A 65 7.76 -0.45 4.49
N GLY A 66 6.77 -1.34 4.55
CA GLY A 66 6.93 -2.80 4.60
C GLY A 66 7.40 -3.36 5.94
N VAL A 67 8.28 -2.65 6.66
CA VAL A 67 8.58 -3.00 8.07
C VAL A 67 7.34 -2.80 8.93
N GLY A 68 6.61 -1.68 8.76
CA GLY A 68 5.32 -1.49 9.42
C GLY A 68 4.35 -2.64 9.17
N ALA A 69 4.19 -3.06 7.91
CA ALA A 69 3.33 -4.21 7.58
C ALA A 69 3.73 -5.49 8.32
N LEU A 70 5.03 -5.76 8.51
CA LEU A 70 5.50 -6.92 9.30
C LEU A 70 5.04 -6.85 10.76
N PHE A 71 5.12 -5.66 11.39
CA PHE A 71 4.65 -5.44 12.76
C PHE A 71 3.13 -5.45 12.92
N SER A 72 2.37 -5.46 11.81
CA SER A 72 0.91 -5.58 11.85
C SER A 72 0.41 -7.01 11.98
N ILE A 73 1.30 -7.99 11.87
CA ILE A 73 0.96 -9.41 11.98
C ILE A 73 0.82 -9.78 13.46
N THR A 74 -0.30 -10.40 13.80
CA THR A 74 -0.69 -10.71 15.19
C THR A 74 0.04 -11.90 15.79
N SER A 75 0.63 -12.77 14.96
CA SER A 75 1.45 -13.90 15.40
C SER A 75 2.91 -13.48 15.60
N PRO A 76 3.61 -14.04 16.61
CA PRO A 76 5.04 -13.83 16.75
C PRO A 76 5.74 -14.28 15.46
N VAL A 77 6.49 -13.38 14.86
CA VAL A 77 7.25 -13.71 13.66
C VAL A 77 8.44 -14.57 14.06
N GLU A 78 8.53 -15.75 13.46
CA GLU A 78 9.62 -16.70 13.71
C GLU A 78 10.90 -16.26 13.01
N ASP A 79 12.02 -16.88 13.38
CA ASP A 79 13.29 -16.67 12.67
C ASP A 79 13.16 -17.25 11.24
N GLY A 80 13.55 -16.49 10.23
CA GLY A 80 13.35 -16.85 8.83
C GLY A 80 13.51 -15.67 7.86
N ILE A 81 13.26 -15.92 6.58
CA ILE A 81 13.29 -14.93 5.50
C ILE A 81 11.87 -14.66 5.01
N TYR A 82 11.46 -13.40 5.11
CA TYR A 82 10.11 -12.94 4.78
C TYR A 82 10.16 -11.95 3.62
N CYS A 83 9.25 -12.09 2.66
CA CYS A 83 9.10 -11.16 1.56
C CYS A 83 7.76 -10.41 1.67
N ILE A 84 7.80 -9.11 1.93
CA ILE A 84 6.64 -8.23 1.93
C ILE A 84 6.46 -7.65 0.54
N LEU A 85 5.25 -7.78 -0.01
CA LEU A 85 4.82 -7.19 -1.27
C LEU A 85 3.77 -6.12 -0.98
N ASP A 86 4.17 -4.85 -0.92
CA ASP A 86 3.24 -3.74 -0.71
C ASP A 86 2.74 -3.20 -2.05
N VAL A 87 1.55 -3.64 -2.45
CA VAL A 87 0.94 -3.33 -3.75
C VAL A 87 0.10 -2.07 -3.62
N GLY A 88 0.72 -0.93 -3.91
CA GLY A 88 0.10 0.38 -3.88
C GLY A 88 -0.66 0.74 -5.15
N PHE A 89 -1.14 2.00 -5.19
CA PHE A 89 -1.83 2.53 -6.36
C PHE A 89 -0.87 2.70 -7.55
N ARG A 90 0.28 3.33 -7.35
CA ARG A 90 1.25 3.60 -8.43
C ARG A 90 2.34 2.55 -8.55
N THR A 91 2.85 2.08 -7.42
CA THR A 91 4.05 1.23 -7.33
C THR A 91 3.76 -0.02 -6.51
N THR A 92 4.63 -1.02 -6.65
CA THR A 92 4.69 -2.19 -5.79
C THR A 92 6.07 -2.25 -5.15
N ASP A 93 6.13 -2.13 -3.83
CA ASP A 93 7.38 -2.25 -3.07
C ASP A 93 7.60 -3.70 -2.66
N VAL A 94 8.81 -4.20 -2.92
CA VAL A 94 9.28 -5.53 -2.57
C VAL A 94 10.33 -5.38 -1.50
N ILE A 95 10.06 -5.92 -0.32
CA ILE A 95 10.93 -5.80 0.84
C ILE A 95 11.18 -7.18 1.40
N VAL A 96 12.43 -7.60 1.37
CA VAL A 96 12.86 -8.89 1.92
C VAL A 96 13.62 -8.64 3.21
N VAL A 97 13.25 -9.34 4.26
CA VAL A 97 13.90 -9.24 5.57
C VAL A 97 14.29 -10.62 6.07
N GLU A 98 15.43 -10.67 6.74
CA GLU A 98 15.84 -11.81 7.55
C GLU A 98 15.58 -11.49 9.02
N ILE A 99 14.85 -12.37 9.69
CA ILE A 99 14.54 -12.29 11.11
C ILE A 99 15.40 -13.31 11.84
N LYS A 100 16.22 -12.82 12.78
CA LYS A 100 17.09 -13.65 13.62
C LYS A 100 17.10 -13.13 15.04
N SER A 101 16.70 -13.97 15.99
CA SER A 101 16.66 -13.61 17.42
C SER A 101 15.91 -12.29 17.66
N LYS A 102 14.76 -12.13 16.99
CA LYS A 102 13.91 -10.92 16.99
C LYS A 102 14.50 -9.66 16.33
N ASN A 103 15.70 -9.73 15.76
CA ASN A 103 16.24 -8.64 14.94
C ASN A 103 15.74 -8.77 13.50
N ILE A 104 15.24 -7.67 12.94
CA ILE A 104 14.75 -7.59 11.56
C ILE A 104 15.83 -6.93 10.72
N ASN A 105 16.43 -7.68 9.79
CA ASN A 105 17.52 -7.22 8.93
C ASN A 105 17.04 -7.19 7.47
N PRO A 106 16.89 -6.00 6.85
CA PRO A 106 16.56 -5.91 5.43
C PRO A 106 17.67 -6.49 4.53
N LEU A 107 17.32 -7.41 3.63
CA LEU A 107 18.20 -7.91 2.58
C LEU A 107 18.16 -6.95 1.39
N LEU A 108 18.94 -5.87 1.49
CA LEU A 108 18.84 -4.69 0.60
C LEU A 108 19.01 -4.99 -0.89
N ASP A 109 19.75 -6.05 -1.26
CA ASP A 109 19.92 -6.52 -2.63
C ASP A 109 18.65 -7.13 -3.23
N MET A 110 17.79 -7.67 -2.37
CA MET A 110 16.47 -8.21 -2.73
C MET A 110 15.33 -7.20 -2.54
N CYS A 111 15.61 -6.02 -1.97
CA CYS A 111 14.64 -4.95 -1.79
C CYS A 111 14.60 -4.01 -3.01
N PHE A 112 13.40 -3.74 -3.54
CA PHE A 112 13.24 -2.84 -4.67
C PHE A 112 11.79 -2.40 -4.88
N THR A 113 11.63 -1.30 -5.63
CA THR A 113 10.32 -0.84 -6.10
C THR A 113 10.12 -1.25 -7.56
N VAL A 114 8.95 -1.80 -7.87
CA VAL A 114 8.44 -1.94 -9.23
C VAL A 114 7.53 -0.73 -9.51
N ASP A 115 7.78 0.02 -10.58
CA ASP A 115 6.93 1.14 -11.03
C ASP A 115 5.65 0.64 -11.72
N LYS A 116 4.94 -0.26 -11.03
CA LYS A 116 3.68 -0.86 -11.45
C LYS A 116 2.79 -1.04 -10.22
N GLY A 117 1.58 -0.52 -10.29
CA GLY A 117 0.55 -0.64 -9.26
C GLY A 117 -0.84 -0.74 -9.87
N MET A 118 -1.86 -0.63 -9.04
CA MET A 118 -3.26 -0.80 -9.47
C MET A 118 -3.75 0.30 -10.43
N SER A 119 -3.08 1.45 -10.52
CA SER A 119 -3.39 2.52 -11.48
C SER A 119 -3.34 2.03 -12.92
N LEU A 120 -2.41 1.13 -13.24
CA LEU A 120 -2.28 0.54 -14.58
C LEU A 120 -3.52 -0.28 -14.96
N ALA A 121 -4.16 -0.93 -13.99
CA ALA A 121 -5.39 -1.67 -14.23
C ALA A 121 -6.56 -0.71 -14.51
N VAL A 122 -6.63 0.39 -13.75
CA VAL A 122 -7.65 1.44 -13.93
C VAL A 122 -7.52 2.09 -15.32
N GLU A 123 -6.31 2.49 -15.71
CA GLU A 123 -6.01 3.09 -17.02
C GLU A 123 -6.35 2.13 -18.16
N ARG A 124 -5.91 0.87 -18.07
CA ARG A 124 -6.15 -0.15 -19.09
C ARG A 124 -7.63 -0.50 -19.23
N LEU A 125 -8.38 -0.49 -18.13
CA LEU A 125 -9.83 -0.69 -18.16
C LEU A 125 -10.53 0.50 -18.85
N GLY A 126 -10.13 1.73 -18.55
CA GLY A 126 -10.65 2.92 -19.23
C GLY A 126 -10.46 2.86 -20.75
N LEU A 127 -9.25 2.54 -21.20
CA LEU A 127 -8.94 2.36 -22.62
C LEU A 127 -9.73 1.20 -23.26
N MET A 128 -9.92 0.09 -22.54
CA MET A 128 -10.70 -1.04 -23.02
C MET A 128 -12.17 -0.64 -23.23
N ILE A 129 -12.74 0.08 -22.27
CA ILE A 129 -14.13 0.55 -22.33
C ILE A 129 -14.32 1.55 -23.46
N GLU A 130 -13.41 2.50 -23.62
CA GLU A 130 -13.43 3.47 -24.72
C GLU A 130 -13.40 2.77 -26.09
N ARG A 131 -12.48 1.82 -26.28
CA ARG A 131 -12.37 1.07 -27.54
C ARG A 131 -13.60 0.22 -27.84
N LYS A 132 -14.18 -0.42 -26.81
CA LYS A 132 -15.27 -1.39 -26.98
C LYS A 132 -16.64 -0.72 -27.09
N TYR A 133 -16.85 0.40 -26.40
CA TYR A 133 -18.16 1.03 -26.23
C TYR A 133 -18.22 2.48 -26.73
N GLY A 134 -17.07 3.09 -27.08
CA GLY A 134 -16.98 4.47 -27.55
C GLY A 134 -17.30 5.50 -26.47
N VAL A 135 -17.11 5.15 -25.19
CA VAL A 135 -17.33 6.03 -24.05
C VAL A 135 -16.02 6.24 -23.31
N SER A 136 -15.61 7.50 -23.19
CA SER A 136 -14.44 7.89 -22.40
C SER A 136 -14.91 8.36 -21.02
N TYR A 137 -14.19 7.94 -20.00
CA TYR A 137 -14.38 8.39 -18.62
C TYR A 137 -13.20 9.29 -18.25
N ASP A 138 -13.48 10.39 -17.54
CA ASP A 138 -12.38 11.18 -16.99
C ASP A 138 -11.64 10.38 -15.90
N THR A 139 -10.44 10.83 -15.55
CA THR A 139 -9.63 10.17 -14.52
C THR A 139 -10.35 10.07 -13.18
N SER A 140 -11.20 11.05 -12.81
CA SER A 140 -11.95 11.02 -11.54
C SER A 140 -12.97 9.89 -11.50
N LEU A 141 -13.75 9.71 -12.58
CA LEU A 141 -14.73 8.62 -12.74
C LEU A 141 -14.06 7.24 -12.88
N LEU A 142 -12.81 7.20 -13.34
CA LEU A 142 -12.02 5.97 -13.40
C LEU A 142 -11.54 5.51 -12.02
N PHE A 143 -11.33 6.41 -11.05
CA PHE A 143 -11.01 5.99 -9.68
C PHE A 143 -12.17 5.20 -9.04
N ASP A 144 -13.40 5.64 -9.26
CA ASP A 144 -14.59 4.97 -8.72
C ASP A 144 -14.97 3.72 -9.53
N ILE A 145 -14.35 3.48 -10.70
CA ILE A 145 -14.78 2.40 -11.60
C ILE A 145 -14.65 1.02 -10.94
N HIS A 146 -13.73 0.88 -9.98
CA HIS A 146 -13.57 -0.35 -9.23
C HIS A 146 -14.82 -0.71 -8.41
N GLU A 147 -15.61 0.28 -7.96
CA GLU A 147 -16.83 0.10 -7.17
C GLU A 147 -18.07 -0.14 -8.05
N ARG A 148 -17.97 0.14 -9.35
CA ARG A 148 -19.12 0.09 -10.26
C ARG A 148 -19.24 -1.27 -10.94
N THR A 149 -20.29 -2.04 -10.68
CA THR A 149 -20.57 -3.26 -11.46
C THR A 149 -20.99 -2.93 -12.89
N TYR A 150 -21.71 -1.83 -13.09
CA TYR A 150 -22.28 -1.44 -14.37
C TYR A 150 -21.85 -0.04 -14.79
N ILE A 151 -21.77 0.17 -16.09
CA ILE A 151 -21.65 1.50 -16.70
C ILE A 151 -22.84 1.77 -17.62
N SER A 152 -23.20 3.05 -17.78
CA SER A 152 -24.22 3.48 -18.74
C SER A 152 -23.57 3.81 -20.08
N VAL A 153 -23.97 3.09 -21.13
CA VAL A 153 -23.55 3.33 -22.52
C VAL A 153 -24.81 3.56 -23.34
N ARG A 154 -25.06 4.82 -23.73
CA ARG A 154 -26.22 5.22 -24.56
C ARG A 154 -27.55 4.69 -24.00
N GLY A 155 -27.75 4.83 -22.69
CA GLY A 155 -28.96 4.39 -21.99
C GLY A 155 -29.01 2.88 -21.66
N ARG A 156 -28.01 2.09 -22.04
CA ARG A 156 -27.90 0.67 -21.69
C ARG A 156 -26.94 0.48 -20.52
N LYS A 157 -27.32 -0.36 -19.55
CA LYS A 157 -26.41 -0.82 -18.49
C LYS A 157 -25.55 -1.94 -19.04
N ILE A 158 -24.23 -1.74 -19.02
CA ILE A 158 -23.23 -2.71 -19.43
C ILE A 158 -22.52 -3.21 -18.18
N ASP A 159 -22.51 -4.52 -17.97
CA ASP A 159 -21.70 -5.17 -16.93
C ASP A 159 -20.21 -5.09 -17.32
N ILE A 160 -19.40 -4.56 -16.42
CA ILE A 160 -17.95 -4.40 -16.60
C ILE A 160 -17.13 -5.31 -15.67
N GLU A 161 -17.76 -6.11 -14.80
CA GLU A 161 -17.05 -7.06 -13.94
C GLU A 161 -16.14 -8.04 -14.70
N PRO A 162 -16.55 -8.61 -15.85
CA PRO A 162 -15.66 -9.47 -16.63
C PRO A 162 -14.39 -8.74 -17.09
N HIS A 163 -14.53 -7.49 -17.53
CA HIS A 163 -13.43 -6.66 -18.03
C HIS A 163 -12.49 -6.24 -16.89
N LYS A 164 -13.05 -5.92 -15.71
CA LYS A 164 -12.24 -5.69 -14.50
C LYS A 164 -11.41 -6.93 -14.20
N LYS A 165 -12.03 -8.11 -14.10
CA LYS A 165 -11.33 -9.37 -13.79
C LYS A 165 -10.21 -9.66 -14.79
N GLU A 166 -10.47 -9.45 -16.09
CA GLU A 166 -9.46 -9.61 -17.14
C GLU A 166 -8.27 -8.67 -16.95
N VAL A 167 -8.55 -7.37 -16.80
CA VAL A 167 -7.50 -6.34 -16.72
C VAL A 167 -6.70 -6.44 -15.42
N PHE A 168 -7.37 -6.59 -14.28
CA PHE A 168 -6.70 -6.70 -12.98
C PHE A 168 -5.83 -7.96 -12.92
N ARG A 169 -6.30 -9.09 -13.47
CA ARG A 169 -5.49 -10.30 -13.58
C ARG A 169 -4.26 -10.08 -14.45
N ALA A 170 -4.42 -9.46 -15.62
CA ALA A 170 -3.29 -9.18 -16.51
C ALA A 170 -2.23 -8.27 -15.87
N ILE A 171 -2.65 -7.27 -15.09
CA ILE A 171 -1.73 -6.39 -14.36
C ILE A 171 -1.07 -7.13 -13.19
N ALA A 172 -1.80 -7.96 -12.44
CA ALA A 172 -1.20 -8.77 -11.39
C ALA A 172 -0.17 -9.76 -11.93
N ASP A 173 -0.46 -10.43 -13.06
CA ASP A 173 0.49 -11.31 -13.74
C ASP A 173 1.76 -10.54 -14.14
N ASP A 174 1.63 -9.31 -14.66
CA ASP A 174 2.77 -8.46 -15.04
C ASP A 174 3.60 -7.96 -13.84
N ILE A 175 2.94 -7.61 -12.73
CA ILE A 175 3.60 -7.27 -11.46
C ILE A 175 4.39 -8.49 -10.96
N VAL A 176 3.74 -9.65 -10.84
CA VAL A 176 4.36 -10.90 -10.38
C VAL A 176 5.55 -11.26 -11.26
N GLN A 177 5.40 -11.25 -12.59
CA GLN A 177 6.52 -11.53 -13.49
C GLN A 177 7.69 -10.55 -13.30
N SER A 178 7.41 -9.28 -13.04
CA SER A 178 8.44 -8.27 -12.80
C SER A 178 9.20 -8.53 -11.50
N ILE A 179 8.49 -8.97 -10.46
CA ILE A 179 9.09 -9.35 -9.18
C ILE A 179 9.90 -10.65 -9.34
N SER A 180 9.31 -11.69 -9.93
CA SER A 180 9.96 -13.00 -10.15
C SER A 180 11.23 -12.88 -10.99
N ARG A 181 11.27 -12.02 -12.01
CA ARG A 181 12.51 -11.78 -12.79
C ARG A 181 13.67 -11.28 -11.93
N ARG A 182 13.39 -10.50 -10.89
CA ARG A 182 14.40 -9.88 -10.04
C ARG A 182 14.76 -10.74 -8.83
N LEU A 183 13.78 -11.39 -8.22
CA LEU A 183 13.99 -12.33 -7.11
C LEU A 183 14.42 -13.73 -7.57
N GLN A 184 14.30 -14.05 -8.87
CA GLN A 184 14.59 -15.37 -9.43
C GLN A 184 13.81 -16.47 -8.69
N ARG A 185 14.51 -17.34 -7.94
CA ARG A 185 13.92 -18.42 -7.12
C ARG A 185 13.60 -17.98 -5.68
N GLY A 186 13.61 -16.68 -5.39
CA GLY A 186 13.39 -16.17 -4.04
C GLY A 186 12.11 -16.70 -3.40
N PHE A 187 10.99 -16.72 -4.15
CA PHE A 187 9.71 -17.24 -3.66
C PHE A 187 9.73 -18.70 -3.21
N ASP A 188 10.62 -19.53 -3.79
CA ASP A 188 10.82 -20.93 -3.38
C ASP A 188 11.57 -21.05 -2.04
N THR A 189 12.27 -20.00 -1.62
CA THR A 189 13.20 -20.01 -0.49
C THR A 189 12.72 -19.21 0.72
N PHE A 190 11.73 -18.33 0.55
CA PHE A 190 11.19 -17.53 1.64
C PHE A 190 10.26 -18.36 2.52
N ASP A 191 10.35 -18.17 3.83
CA ASP A 191 9.45 -18.80 4.80
C ASP A 191 8.01 -18.29 4.64
N ALA A 192 7.83 -17.02 4.29
CA ALA A 192 6.53 -16.46 3.90
C ALA A 192 6.64 -15.28 2.93
N VAL A 193 5.60 -15.16 2.10
CA VAL A 193 5.36 -14.00 1.23
C VAL A 193 4.09 -13.29 1.72
N LEU A 194 4.22 -12.04 2.12
CA LEU A 194 3.18 -11.26 2.76
C LEU A 194 2.69 -10.17 1.81
N ALA A 195 1.52 -10.36 1.22
CA ALA A 195 0.88 -9.38 0.36
C ALA A 195 0.15 -8.31 1.18
N SER A 196 0.51 -7.05 0.94
CA SER A 196 0.00 -5.86 1.62
C SER A 196 -0.46 -4.80 0.61
N GLY A 197 -1.13 -3.75 1.09
CA GLY A 197 -1.61 -2.65 0.26
C GLY A 197 -2.99 -2.90 -0.36
N GLY A 198 -3.41 -1.97 -1.23
CA GLY A 198 -4.73 -2.03 -1.89
C GLY A 198 -4.83 -3.09 -2.98
N GLY A 199 -3.71 -3.45 -3.60
CA GLY A 199 -3.65 -4.51 -4.62
C GLY A 199 -3.26 -5.89 -4.08
N ALA A 200 -3.18 -6.05 -2.75
CA ALA A 200 -2.68 -7.28 -2.11
C ALA A 200 -3.39 -8.54 -2.61
N PHE A 201 -4.73 -8.53 -2.59
CA PHE A 201 -5.54 -9.67 -3.01
C PHE A 201 -5.30 -10.04 -4.48
N THR A 202 -5.16 -9.05 -5.36
CA THR A 202 -4.97 -9.28 -6.79
C THR A 202 -3.65 -10.01 -7.06
N VAL A 203 -2.55 -9.53 -6.47
CA VAL A 203 -1.22 -10.16 -6.63
C VAL A 203 -1.16 -11.52 -5.92
N ALA A 204 -1.69 -11.62 -4.70
CA ALA A 204 -1.73 -12.89 -3.96
C ALA A 204 -2.48 -13.98 -4.73
N SER A 205 -3.61 -13.64 -5.39
CA SER A 205 -4.40 -14.60 -6.18
C SER A 205 -3.62 -15.21 -7.36
N VAL A 206 -2.58 -14.53 -7.85
CA VAL A 206 -1.68 -15.05 -8.88
C VAL A 206 -0.63 -15.95 -8.25
N LEU A 207 0.07 -15.47 -7.21
CA LEU A 207 1.14 -16.20 -6.55
C LEU A 207 0.67 -17.50 -5.87
N GLN A 208 -0.51 -17.49 -5.23
CA GLN A 208 -1.07 -18.64 -4.51
C GLN A 208 -1.38 -19.85 -5.40
N LYS A 209 -1.35 -19.70 -6.74
CA LYS A 209 -1.50 -20.83 -7.67
C LYS A 209 -0.27 -21.73 -7.68
N GLU A 210 0.90 -21.18 -7.35
CA GLU A 210 2.19 -21.87 -7.42
C GLU A 210 2.85 -21.97 -6.04
N PHE A 211 2.62 -20.98 -5.17
CA PHE A 211 3.34 -20.80 -3.92
C PHE A 211 2.39 -20.85 -2.71
N SER A 212 2.50 -21.90 -1.88
CA SER A 212 1.66 -22.08 -0.70
C SER A 212 2.04 -21.18 0.49
N ASN A 213 3.23 -20.59 0.47
CA ASN A 213 3.76 -19.68 1.49
C ASN A 213 3.25 -18.23 1.33
N VAL A 214 2.32 -17.96 0.41
CA VAL A 214 1.78 -16.60 0.18
C VAL A 214 0.53 -16.35 1.02
N GLN A 215 0.57 -15.28 1.80
CA GLN A 215 -0.50 -14.85 2.68
C GLN A 215 -0.88 -13.39 2.40
N ILE A 216 -2.14 -13.05 2.59
CA ILE A 216 -2.61 -11.66 2.55
C ILE A 216 -2.63 -11.15 3.99
N VAL A 217 -1.95 -10.03 4.24
CA VAL A 217 -1.95 -9.40 5.56
C VAL A 217 -3.37 -8.93 5.90
N GLU A 218 -3.80 -9.19 7.14
CA GLU A 218 -5.13 -8.76 7.60
C GLU A 218 -5.26 -7.23 7.53
N ASN A 219 -6.35 -6.73 6.96
CA ASN A 219 -6.52 -5.30 6.68
C ASN A 219 -5.36 -4.72 5.88
N SER A 220 -4.93 -5.43 4.82
CA SER A 220 -3.73 -5.15 4.01
C SER A 220 -3.53 -3.68 3.64
N GLN A 221 -4.60 -2.93 3.35
CA GLN A 221 -4.56 -1.49 3.05
C GLN A 221 -4.03 -0.63 4.20
N PHE A 222 -4.28 -1.06 5.44
CA PHE A 222 -3.89 -0.37 6.67
C PHE A 222 -2.68 -1.03 7.36
N ALA A 223 -2.09 -2.09 6.79
CA ALA A 223 -1.04 -2.87 7.43
C ALA A 223 0.14 -2.00 7.90
N ASN A 224 0.68 -1.14 7.01
CA ASN A 224 1.75 -0.22 7.40
C ASN A 224 1.33 0.74 8.52
N ALA A 225 0.13 1.34 8.43
CA ALA A 225 -0.36 2.29 9.44
C ALA A 225 -0.54 1.62 10.82
N LYS A 226 -1.10 0.40 10.85
CA LYS A 226 -1.22 -0.41 12.08
C LYS A 226 0.15 -0.75 12.66
N GLY A 227 1.10 -1.11 11.80
CA GLY A 227 2.48 -1.34 12.21
C GLY A 227 3.14 -0.12 12.85
N TYR A 228 2.99 1.05 12.24
CA TYR A 228 3.53 2.29 12.78
C TYR A 228 2.89 2.65 14.13
N LEU A 229 1.57 2.45 14.27
CA LEU A 229 0.88 2.64 15.54
C LEU A 229 1.44 1.71 16.64
N ALA A 230 1.68 0.44 16.30
CA ALA A 230 2.29 -0.52 17.23
C ALA A 230 3.72 -0.10 17.62
N LEU A 231 4.54 0.31 16.65
CA LEU A 231 5.91 0.76 16.88
C LEU A 231 5.99 2.02 17.74
N LEU A 232 5.13 3.02 17.50
CA LEU A 232 5.04 4.22 18.33
C LEU A 232 4.74 3.88 19.80
N SER A 233 3.78 2.97 20.01
CA SER A 233 3.34 2.53 21.34
C SER A 233 4.44 1.79 22.12
N LEU A 234 5.47 1.26 21.44
CA LEU A 234 6.62 0.62 22.08
C LEU A 234 7.64 1.63 22.63
N GLY A 235 7.50 2.93 22.32
CA GLY A 235 8.40 3.98 22.82
C GLY A 235 9.83 3.89 22.28
N LEU A 236 10.02 3.22 21.13
CA LEU A 236 11.29 3.17 20.39
C LEU A 236 11.65 4.53 19.81
#